data_AF-A0A927MM25-F1
#
_entry.id   AF-A0A927MM25-F1
#
_cell.length_a   1.000
_cell.length_b   1.000
_cell.length_c   1.000
_cell.angle_alpha   90.00
_cell.angle_beta   90.00
_cell.angle_gamma   90.00
#
_symmetry.space_group_name_H-M   'P 1'
#
loop_
_entity.id
_entity.type
_entity.pdbx_description
1 polymer ?
#
loop_
_entity_poly.entity_id
_entity_poly.type
_entity_poly.pdbx_seq_one_letter_code
_entity_poly.pdbx_strand_id
1 'polypeptide(L)'
;MPNDTQARPPAGSVREFGRYPIDLIGPRSHTLVIQPGVGSLSIGPSQLGKKADLHVATDAIIDWTVFDAFATPAGSPWPRFLHYAGSDAGFFDWAQKRPIEEMTWAPILSEDTVADARQSNLQGLHIKLDQSERLSLKLPKGQLSQSDHLIGQPITEEMAQRWFDAVRDY
;
A
#
# COMPACT_ATOMS: atom_id res chain seq x y z
N MET A 1 31.64 -17.33 -7.92
CA MET A 1 30.24 -17.27 -8.39
C MET A 1 29.94 -15.80 -8.63
N PRO A 2 29.64 -15.35 -9.85
CA PRO A 2 29.24 -13.96 -10.06
C PRO A 2 27.83 -13.79 -9.46
N ASN A 3 27.65 -12.75 -8.65
CA ASN A 3 26.34 -12.26 -8.27
C ASN A 3 25.65 -11.78 -9.54
N ASP A 4 24.62 -12.49 -9.99
CA ASP A 4 23.66 -11.93 -10.93
C ASP A 4 22.93 -10.80 -10.20
N THR A 5 23.43 -9.58 -10.38
CA THR A 5 22.63 -8.36 -10.21
C THR A 5 21.57 -8.43 -11.31
N GLN A 6 20.51 -9.17 -11.06
CA GLN A 6 19.38 -9.23 -11.96
C GLN A 6 18.78 -7.83 -11.99
N ALA A 7 19.05 -7.09 -13.07
CA ALA A 7 18.54 -5.74 -13.26
C ALA A 7 17.02 -5.77 -13.06
N ARG A 8 16.50 -4.79 -12.31
CA ARG A 8 15.06 -4.68 -12.05
C ARG A 8 14.32 -4.72 -13.40
N PRO A 9 13.25 -5.53 -13.53
CA PRO A 9 12.49 -5.59 -14.77
C PRO A 9 12.00 -4.19 -15.19
N PRO A 10 11.92 -3.90 -16.50
CA PRO A 10 11.37 -2.63 -16.97
C PRO A 10 9.94 -2.41 -16.45
N ALA A 11 9.55 -1.15 -16.26
CA ALA A 11 8.22 -0.83 -15.77
C ALA A 11 7.12 -1.39 -16.69
N GLY A 12 6.11 -2.03 -16.08
CA GLY A 12 4.97 -2.66 -16.78
C GLY A 12 5.32 -3.84 -17.70
N SER A 13 6.52 -4.43 -17.55
CA SER A 13 6.96 -5.58 -18.34
C SER A 13 6.31 -6.90 -17.90
N VAL A 14 5.91 -7.02 -16.63
CA VAL A 14 5.26 -8.21 -16.09
C VAL A 14 3.75 -8.01 -16.12
N ARG A 15 3.05 -8.86 -16.89
CA ARG A 15 1.59 -8.78 -17.07
C ARG A 15 0.88 -10.11 -16.78
N GLU A 16 1.66 -11.16 -16.67
CA GLU A 16 1.20 -12.51 -16.45
C GLU A 16 0.81 -12.71 -14.99
N PHE A 17 -0.10 -13.66 -14.77
CA PHE A 17 -0.43 -14.14 -13.44
C PHE A 17 0.66 -15.10 -12.98
N GLY A 18 0.99 -15.07 -11.69
CA GLY A 18 2.08 -15.90 -11.20
C GLY A 18 2.55 -15.56 -9.79
N ARG A 19 3.68 -16.17 -9.43
CA ARG A 19 4.38 -15.98 -8.16
C ARG A 19 5.74 -15.38 -8.45
N TYR A 20 6.00 -14.20 -7.92
CA TYR A 20 7.19 -13.41 -8.23
C TYR A 20 7.98 -13.13 -6.94
N PRO A 21 9.25 -13.53 -6.85
CA PRO A 21 10.11 -13.05 -5.77
C PRO A 21 10.33 -11.54 -5.96
N ILE A 22 10.16 -10.76 -4.89
CA ILE A 22 10.32 -9.30 -4.90
C ILE A 22 11.20 -8.84 -3.74
N ASP A 23 11.85 -7.69 -3.94
CA ASP A 23 12.82 -7.12 -3.02
C ASP A 23 12.17 -6.11 -2.05
N LEU A 24 11.03 -6.47 -1.44
CA LEU A 24 10.14 -5.51 -0.76
C LEU A 24 10.79 -4.77 0.42
N ILE A 25 11.52 -5.49 1.28
CA ILE A 25 12.28 -4.93 2.42
C ILE A 25 13.77 -5.31 2.37
N GLY A 26 14.19 -5.86 1.23
CA GLY A 26 15.49 -6.49 1.03
C GLY A 26 15.42 -7.61 -0.01
N PRO A 27 16.58 -8.11 -0.49
CA PRO A 27 16.64 -9.02 -1.63
C PRO A 27 15.81 -10.29 -1.45
N ARG A 28 14.89 -10.53 -2.39
CA ARG A 28 13.95 -11.67 -2.46
C ARG A 28 13.22 -11.95 -1.15
N SER A 29 12.97 -10.90 -0.37
CA SER A 29 12.34 -11.00 0.96
C SER A 29 10.91 -11.52 0.91
N HIS A 30 10.20 -11.30 -0.20
CA HIS A 30 8.78 -11.63 -0.33
C HIS A 30 8.45 -12.34 -1.64
N THR A 31 7.34 -13.06 -1.66
CA THR A 31 6.75 -13.60 -2.88
C THR A 31 5.42 -12.93 -3.14
N LEU A 32 5.34 -12.12 -4.19
CA LEU A 32 4.10 -11.54 -4.67
C LEU A 32 3.32 -12.58 -5.47
N VAL A 33 2.02 -12.70 -5.22
CA VAL A 33 1.11 -13.58 -5.96
C VAL A 33 0.11 -12.72 -6.71
N ILE A 34 0.13 -12.79 -8.04
CA ILE A 34 -0.81 -12.07 -8.90
C ILE A 34 -1.83 -13.07 -9.45
N GLN A 35 -3.10 -12.82 -9.19
CA GLN A 35 -4.22 -13.65 -9.64
C GLN A 35 -5.07 -12.92 -10.69
N PRO A 36 -5.77 -13.65 -11.58
CA PRO A 36 -6.71 -13.06 -12.52
C PRO A 36 -7.78 -12.21 -11.82
N GLY A 37 -8.05 -11.02 -12.34
CA GLY A 37 -9.10 -10.13 -11.83
C GLY A 37 -8.73 -9.35 -10.56
N VAL A 38 -7.61 -9.65 -9.91
CA VAL A 38 -7.17 -8.96 -8.68
C VAL A 38 -6.34 -7.73 -9.05
N GLY A 39 -6.92 -6.54 -8.91
CA GLY A 39 -6.25 -5.25 -9.10
C GLY A 39 -5.73 -4.61 -7.81
N SER A 40 -6.00 -5.23 -6.67
CA SER A 40 -5.68 -4.74 -5.33
C SER A 40 -4.45 -5.44 -4.75
N LEU A 41 -3.79 -4.77 -3.81
CA LEU A 41 -2.72 -5.33 -2.99
C LEU A 41 -2.87 -4.84 -1.55
N SER A 42 -2.81 -5.78 -0.61
CA SER A 42 -2.83 -5.48 0.83
C SER A 42 -1.49 -5.81 1.47
N ILE A 43 -0.90 -4.87 2.19
CA ILE A 43 0.39 -5.01 2.88
C ILE A 43 0.20 -4.63 4.36
N GLY A 44 0.77 -5.39 5.28
CA GLY A 44 0.76 -4.98 6.68
C GLY A 44 1.33 -6.00 7.65
N PRO A 45 1.14 -5.82 8.96
CA PRO A 45 1.75 -6.66 9.97
C PRO A 45 1.15 -8.07 10.01
N SER A 46 1.92 -9.03 10.50
CA SER A 46 1.55 -10.46 10.56
C SER A 46 0.19 -10.74 11.24
N GLN A 47 -0.21 -9.85 12.15
CA GLN A 47 -1.47 -9.86 12.88
C GLN A 47 -2.69 -9.80 11.95
N LEU A 48 -2.55 -9.22 10.75
CA LEU A 48 -3.62 -9.19 9.75
C LEU A 48 -3.91 -10.57 9.14
N GLY A 49 -3.04 -11.57 9.34
CA GLY A 49 -3.24 -12.93 8.85
C GLY A 49 -3.53 -12.96 7.35
N LYS A 50 -4.60 -13.64 6.93
CA LYS A 50 -4.96 -13.80 5.51
C LYS A 50 -5.48 -12.53 4.82
N LYS A 51 -5.52 -11.40 5.53
CA LYS A 51 -6.05 -10.12 5.03
C LYS A 51 -4.99 -9.26 4.36
N ALA A 52 -3.72 -9.52 4.67
CA ALA A 52 -2.60 -8.96 3.93
C ALA A 52 -2.07 -10.02 2.95
N ASP A 53 -1.81 -9.58 1.72
CA ASP A 53 -1.13 -10.38 0.70
C ASP A 53 0.37 -10.47 1.00
N LEU A 54 0.94 -9.40 1.57
CA LEU A 54 2.34 -9.28 1.96
C LEU A 54 2.46 -8.85 3.42
N HIS A 55 3.25 -9.60 4.21
CA HIS A 55 3.45 -9.33 5.63
C HIS A 55 4.79 -8.66 5.90
N VAL A 56 4.77 -7.46 6.49
CA VAL A 56 5.97 -6.71 6.87
C VAL A 56 5.90 -6.31 8.35
N ALA A 57 7.03 -5.96 8.97
CA ALA A 57 7.00 -5.34 10.29
C ALA A 57 6.31 -3.97 10.21
N THR A 58 5.70 -3.54 11.31
CA THR A 58 4.98 -2.26 11.41
C THR A 58 5.85 -1.06 11.01
N ASP A 59 7.12 -1.09 11.38
CA ASP A 59 8.13 -0.05 11.16
C ASP A 59 9.02 -0.32 9.93
N ALA A 60 8.69 -1.32 9.12
CA ALA A 60 9.47 -1.68 7.95
C ALA A 60 9.43 -0.58 6.89
N ILE A 61 10.60 -0.21 6.37
CA ILE A 61 10.73 0.65 5.19
C ILE A 61 10.51 -0.19 3.94
N ILE A 62 9.52 0.18 3.12
CA ILE A 62 9.12 -0.59 1.94
C ILE A 62 9.75 0.04 0.69
N ASP A 63 10.40 -0.78 -0.12
CA ASP A 63 10.73 -0.40 -1.49
C ASP A 63 9.48 -0.51 -2.39
N TRP A 64 8.68 0.55 -2.45
CA TRP A 64 7.47 0.60 -3.28
C TRP A 64 7.74 0.45 -4.77
N THR A 65 8.95 0.77 -5.22
CA THR A 65 9.32 0.74 -6.65
C THR A 65 9.48 -0.69 -7.18
N VAL A 66 9.48 -1.71 -6.30
CA VAL A 66 9.39 -3.12 -6.74
C VAL A 66 8.12 -3.39 -7.54
N PHE A 67 7.06 -2.61 -7.31
CA PHE A 67 5.79 -2.77 -8.03
C PHE A 67 5.78 -2.15 -9.43
N ASP A 68 6.80 -1.35 -9.81
CA ASP A 68 6.84 -0.68 -11.11
C ASP A 68 6.86 -1.67 -12.27
N ALA A 69 7.44 -2.85 -12.07
CA ALA A 69 7.52 -3.91 -13.08
C ALA A 69 6.15 -4.47 -13.49
N PHE A 70 5.11 -4.32 -12.66
CA PHE A 70 3.84 -5.01 -12.82
C PHE A 70 2.77 -4.12 -13.46
N ALA A 71 2.04 -4.72 -14.39
CA ALA A 71 0.90 -4.11 -15.04
C ALA A 71 -0.27 -5.10 -15.12
N THR A 72 -1.48 -4.57 -15.23
CA THR A 72 -2.65 -5.36 -15.60
C THR A 72 -2.46 -5.93 -17.01
N PRO A 73 -3.20 -6.99 -17.39
CA PRO A 73 -3.16 -7.49 -18.77
C PRO A 73 -3.46 -6.42 -19.83
N ALA A 74 -4.27 -5.41 -19.47
CA ALA A 74 -4.60 -4.27 -20.33
C ALA A 74 -3.48 -3.20 -20.41
N GLY A 75 -2.40 -3.36 -19.65
CA GLY A 75 -1.23 -2.47 -19.66
C GLY A 75 -1.29 -1.31 -18.67
N SER A 76 -2.32 -1.21 -17.83
CA SER A 76 -2.36 -0.22 -16.74
C SER A 76 -1.41 -0.62 -15.61
N PRO A 77 -0.84 0.32 -14.84
CA PRO A 77 0.01 -0.04 -13.71
C PRO A 77 -0.73 -0.92 -12.69
N TRP A 78 -0.07 -1.96 -12.17
CA TRP A 78 -0.56 -2.82 -11.08
C TRP A 78 0.36 -2.70 -9.85
N PRO A 79 -0.14 -2.61 -8.60
CA PRO A 79 -1.55 -2.59 -8.22
C PRO A 79 -2.20 -1.22 -8.48
N ARG A 80 -3.53 -1.22 -8.58
CA ARG A 80 -4.39 -0.02 -8.77
C ARG A 80 -4.99 0.46 -7.45
N PHE A 81 -5.37 -0.48 -6.59
CA PHE A 81 -5.90 -0.25 -5.24
C PHE A 81 -4.91 -0.79 -4.22
N LEU A 82 -4.50 0.02 -3.26
CA LEU A 82 -3.58 -0.40 -2.20
C LEU A 82 -4.22 -0.24 -0.83
N HIS A 83 -4.01 -1.25 0.02
CA HIS A 83 -4.31 -1.18 1.44
C HIS A 83 -3.01 -1.42 2.20
N TYR A 84 -2.58 -0.45 3.00
CA TYR A 84 -1.35 -0.57 3.77
C TYR A 84 -1.59 -0.26 5.24
N ALA A 85 -1.09 -1.13 6.11
CA ALA A 85 -1.01 -0.88 7.55
C ALA A 85 0.47 -0.90 8.00
N GLY A 86 0.94 0.21 8.55
CA GLY A 86 2.34 0.39 8.97
C GLY A 86 2.79 1.84 8.89
N SER A 87 4.03 2.13 9.30
CA SER A 87 4.53 3.49 9.45
C SER A 87 5.12 4.11 8.19
N ASP A 88 5.40 3.32 7.14
CA ASP A 88 6.14 3.81 5.97
C ASP A 88 5.26 4.65 5.03
N ALA A 89 5.60 5.93 4.92
CA ALA A 89 4.91 6.89 4.06
C ALA A 89 5.53 6.98 2.65
N GLY A 90 6.52 6.14 2.31
CA GLY A 90 7.26 6.18 1.04
C GLY A 90 6.40 6.05 -0.23
N PHE A 91 5.17 5.51 -0.11
CA PHE A 91 4.24 5.44 -1.23
C PHE A 91 3.83 6.83 -1.76
N PHE A 92 3.89 7.89 -0.95
CA PHE A 92 3.62 9.26 -1.42
C PHE A 92 4.66 9.71 -2.45
N ASP A 93 5.93 9.42 -2.23
CA ASP A 93 7.02 9.73 -3.16
C ASP A 93 6.95 8.87 -4.41
N TRP A 94 6.63 7.58 -4.23
CA TRP A 94 6.40 6.67 -5.34
C TRP A 94 5.25 7.15 -6.24
N ALA A 95 4.15 7.59 -5.65
CA ALA A 95 2.97 8.10 -6.35
C ALA A 95 3.23 9.41 -7.11
N GLN A 96 4.37 10.09 -6.93
CA GLN A 96 4.70 11.26 -7.76
C GLN A 96 4.94 10.89 -9.23
N LYS A 97 5.44 9.68 -9.48
CA LYS A 97 5.84 9.21 -10.82
C LYS A 97 4.82 8.28 -11.48
N ARG A 98 3.85 7.78 -10.71
CA ARG A 98 2.92 6.73 -11.11
C ARG A 98 1.54 6.98 -10.49
N PRO A 99 0.45 7.01 -11.28
CA PRO A 99 -0.88 7.17 -10.73
C PRO A 99 -1.29 5.95 -9.90
N ILE A 100 -1.95 6.18 -8.77
CA ILE A 100 -2.62 5.17 -7.96
C ILE A 100 -4.10 5.55 -7.91
N GLU A 101 -4.98 4.59 -8.23
CA GLU A 101 -6.41 4.85 -8.21
C GLU A 101 -6.88 5.06 -6.78
N GLU A 102 -6.56 4.15 -5.88
CA GLU A 102 -6.92 4.29 -4.46
C GLU A 102 -5.82 3.81 -3.54
N MET A 103 -5.55 4.60 -2.50
CA MET A 103 -4.67 4.24 -1.40
C MET A 103 -5.44 4.35 -0.09
N THR A 104 -5.61 3.24 0.62
CA THR A 104 -6.03 3.23 2.01
C THR A 104 -4.81 2.98 2.89
N TRP A 105 -4.51 3.93 3.76
CA TRP A 105 -3.41 3.84 4.72
C TRP A 105 -3.96 3.86 6.15
N ALA A 106 -3.69 2.78 6.89
CA ALA A 106 -3.83 2.68 8.33
C ALA A 106 -2.43 2.87 8.95
N PRO A 107 -2.00 4.12 9.19
CA PRO A 107 -0.73 4.37 9.87
C PRO A 107 -0.66 3.62 11.20
N ILE A 108 0.54 3.16 11.55
CA ILE A 108 0.84 2.64 12.87
C ILE A 108 2.10 3.35 13.36
N LEU A 109 1.93 4.40 14.18
CA LEU A 109 2.98 5.37 14.48
C LEU A 109 3.43 5.30 15.94
N SER A 110 4.74 5.27 16.16
CA SER A 110 5.35 5.39 17.50
C SER A 110 5.64 6.84 17.90
N GLU A 111 5.58 7.79 16.95
CA GLU A 111 5.92 9.20 17.15
C GLU A 111 5.13 10.13 16.21
N ASP A 112 5.12 11.43 16.53
CA ASP A 112 4.51 12.47 15.70
C ASP A 112 5.13 12.47 14.29
N THR A 113 4.34 12.10 13.29
CA THR A 113 4.83 11.89 11.92
C THR A 113 4.31 12.96 10.97
N VAL A 114 5.18 13.47 10.11
CA VAL A 114 4.81 14.38 9.01
C VAL A 114 4.94 13.64 7.69
N ALA A 115 3.84 13.54 6.94
CA ALA A 115 3.83 12.96 5.60
C ALA A 115 3.48 14.04 4.56
N ASP A 116 4.10 13.95 3.38
CA ASP A 116 3.93 14.92 2.30
C ASP A 116 3.36 14.27 1.05
N ALA A 117 2.08 14.54 0.79
CA ALA A 117 1.35 14.04 -0.37
C ALA A 117 1.15 15.11 -1.46
N ARG A 118 1.77 16.29 -1.33
CA ARG A 118 1.47 17.46 -2.19
C ARG A 118 1.72 17.22 -3.67
N GLN A 119 2.61 16.30 -4.01
CA GLN A 119 2.98 15.96 -5.39
C GLN A 119 2.51 14.56 -5.80
N SER A 120 1.83 13.85 -4.91
CA SER A 120 1.41 12.46 -5.15
C SER A 120 0.21 12.43 -6.09
N ASN A 121 0.28 11.56 -7.10
CA ASN A 121 -0.81 11.30 -8.04
C ASN A 121 -1.72 10.19 -7.52
N LEU A 122 -2.51 10.52 -6.49
CA LEU A 122 -3.51 9.65 -5.88
C LEU A 122 -4.90 10.13 -6.29
N GLN A 123 -5.73 9.27 -6.89
CA GLN A 123 -7.12 9.66 -7.18
C GLN A 123 -7.98 9.61 -5.92
N GLY A 124 -7.76 8.61 -5.06
CA GLY A 124 -8.35 8.50 -3.73
C GLY A 124 -7.28 8.23 -2.66
N LEU A 125 -7.37 8.92 -1.53
CA LEU A 125 -6.57 8.67 -0.33
C LEU A 125 -7.49 8.56 0.89
N HIS A 126 -7.49 7.39 1.52
CA HIS A 126 -8.23 7.13 2.76
C HIS A 126 -7.22 6.91 3.89
N ILE A 127 -7.26 7.79 4.89
CA ILE A 127 -6.41 7.67 6.09
C ILE A 127 -7.25 7.17 7.25
N LYS A 128 -6.77 6.15 7.95
CA LYS A 128 -7.41 5.57 9.13
C LYS A 128 -6.50 5.70 10.34
N LEU A 129 -6.73 6.74 11.12
CA LEU A 129 -5.99 6.98 12.37
C LEU A 129 -6.73 6.33 13.54
N ASP A 130 -5.95 5.75 14.45
CA ASP A 130 -6.45 5.48 15.80
C ASP A 130 -6.25 6.71 16.72
N GLN A 131 -6.97 6.76 17.84
CA GLN A 131 -7.09 7.95 18.70
C GLN A 131 -5.76 8.44 19.32
N SER A 132 -4.73 7.60 19.35
CA SER A 132 -3.42 7.92 19.92
C SER A 132 -2.38 8.41 18.90
N GLU A 133 -2.70 8.41 17.62
CA GLU A 133 -1.73 8.70 16.57
C GLU A 133 -1.77 10.16 16.11
N ARG A 134 -0.59 10.73 15.90
CA ARG A 134 -0.44 12.10 15.42
C ARG A 134 0.24 12.11 14.06
N LEU A 135 -0.59 12.28 13.02
CA LEU A 135 -0.15 12.43 11.64
C LEU A 135 -0.45 13.86 11.15
N SER A 136 0.59 14.55 10.71
CA SER A 136 0.47 15.82 9.98
C SER A 136 0.64 15.55 8.49
N LEU A 137 -0.43 15.69 7.72
CA LEU A 137 -0.43 15.43 6.28
C LEU A 137 -0.42 16.73 5.48
N LYS A 138 0.55 16.88 4.57
CA LYS A 138 0.55 17.98 3.59
C LYS A 138 -0.13 17.49 2.31
N LEU A 139 -1.28 18.08 1.97
CA LEU A 139 -2.08 17.70 0.80
C LEU A 139 -1.96 18.71 -0.36
N PRO A 140 -2.25 18.29 -1.61
CA PRO A 140 -2.41 19.22 -2.72
C PRO A 140 -3.47 20.29 -2.39
N LYS A 141 -3.25 21.52 -2.85
CA LYS A 141 -4.21 22.60 -2.63
C LYS A 141 -5.48 22.32 -3.45
N GLY A 142 -6.62 22.11 -2.80
CA GLY A 142 -7.95 22.14 -3.45
C GLY A 142 -8.80 20.86 -3.43
N GLN A 143 -8.40 19.79 -2.75
CA GLN A 143 -9.21 18.56 -2.65
C GLN A 143 -9.15 17.98 -1.24
N LEU A 144 -10.04 18.45 -0.37
CA LEU A 144 -10.34 17.80 0.90
C LEU A 144 -11.86 17.64 0.94
N SER A 145 -12.34 16.41 0.78
CA SER A 145 -13.72 16.05 1.08
C SER A 145 -13.68 15.17 2.32
N GLN A 146 -13.98 15.77 3.47
CA GLN A 146 -14.13 15.03 4.72
C GLN A 146 -15.50 14.36 4.70
N SER A 147 -15.53 13.04 4.64
CA SER A 147 -16.75 12.26 4.80
C SER A 147 -16.77 11.69 6.22
N ASP A 148 -17.55 12.33 7.11
CA ASP A 148 -17.74 11.83 8.48
C ASP A 148 -18.67 10.61 8.44
N HIS A 149 -18.09 9.40 8.39
CA HIS A 149 -18.84 8.19 8.73
C HIS A 149 -18.39 7.71 10.11
N LEU A 150 -19.21 8.05 11.12
CA LEU A 150 -19.17 7.56 12.51
C LEU A 150 -17.78 7.53 13.16
N ILE A 151 -17.22 8.72 13.40
CA ILE A 151 -16.07 8.90 14.29
C ILE A 151 -16.58 8.84 15.74
N GLY A 152 -16.06 7.89 16.53
CA GLY A 152 -16.36 7.85 17.98
C GLY A 152 -16.10 6.54 18.73
N GLN A 153 -15.62 5.47 18.09
CA GLN A 153 -15.22 4.25 18.80
C GLN A 153 -13.77 3.91 18.43
N PRO A 154 -12.91 3.52 19.38
CA PRO A 154 -11.59 2.99 19.06
C PRO A 154 -11.78 1.82 18.08
N ILE A 155 -10.98 1.77 17.01
CA ILE A 155 -11.03 0.64 16.09
C ILE A 155 -10.46 -0.55 16.83
N THR A 156 -11.33 -1.36 17.41
CA THR A 156 -10.93 -2.63 17.99
C THR A 156 -10.46 -3.56 16.87
N GLU A 157 -9.66 -4.56 17.24
CA GLU A 157 -9.23 -5.63 16.33
C GLU A 157 -10.41 -6.24 15.55
N GLU A 158 -11.59 -6.30 16.18
CA GLU A 158 -12.84 -6.76 15.57
C GLU A 158 -13.42 -5.79 14.53
N MET A 159 -13.24 -4.47 14.69
CA MET A 159 -13.66 -3.47 13.71
C MET A 159 -12.71 -3.42 12.50
N ALA A 160 -11.41 -3.54 12.74
CA ALA A 160 -10.43 -3.75 11.67
C ALA A 160 -10.76 -5.06 10.91
N GLN A 161 -11.10 -6.12 11.65
CA GLN A 161 -11.53 -7.40 11.10
C GLN A 161 -12.77 -7.24 10.20
N ARG A 162 -13.87 -6.66 10.71
CA ARG A 162 -15.11 -6.48 9.93
C ARG A 162 -14.93 -5.62 8.68
N TRP A 163 -14.02 -4.66 8.70
CA TRP A 163 -13.75 -3.83 7.52
C TRP A 163 -12.99 -4.56 6.42
N PHE A 164 -11.93 -5.31 6.76
CA PHE A 164 -11.22 -6.11 5.76
C PHE A 164 -12.12 -7.16 5.10
N ASP A 165 -13.15 -7.66 5.80
CA ASP A 165 -14.13 -8.57 5.23
C ASP A 165 -15.06 -7.84 4.24
N ALA A 166 -15.46 -6.60 4.54
CA ALA A 166 -16.35 -5.79 3.69
C ALA A 166 -15.70 -5.28 2.39
N VAL A 167 -14.39 -5.05 2.36
CA VAL A 167 -13.66 -4.57 1.17
C VAL A 167 -13.35 -5.70 0.18
N ARG A 168 -13.45 -6.96 0.62
CA ARG A 168 -13.15 -8.14 -0.20
C ARG A 168 -14.35 -8.63 -1.04
N ASP A 169 -15.54 -8.07 -0.81
CA ASP A 169 -16.80 -8.46 -1.46
C ASP A 169 -17.17 -7.57 -2.68
N TYR A 170 -16.22 -6.80 -3.23
CA TYR A 170 -16.36 -6.05 -4.48
C TYR A 170 -15.49 -6.62 -5.62
#